data_AF-A0A315ZPY4-F1
#
_entry.id   AF-A0A315ZPY4-F1
#
_cell.length_a   1.000
_cell.length_b   1.000
_cell.length_c   1.000
_cell.angle_alpha   90.00
_cell.angle_beta   90.00
_cell.angle_gamma   90.00
#
_symmetry.space_group_name_H-M   'P 1'
#
loop_
_entity.id
_entity.type
_entity.pdbx_description
1 polymer ?
#
loop_
_entity_poly.entity_id
_entity_poly.type
_entity_poly.pdbx_seq_one_letter_code
_entity_poly.pdbx_strand_id
1 'polypeptide(L)'
;MRKMVSSDEKLSVRAQCELLEIHRSGFYYKPCAETEQNEQIMRLMDERQLDKPTHGVLQMQDYLRDQGLLINHKRVRRLLRLMGLMAIYPQRNLSKLGFASYIHPYLLKGLSINRSNQVWEIDITYIPMKKGFMYLTAIIDVYSRYVVNWGLSNSLEAKESLSVVKAAIQRHGAPEIINSDQGSQFTCQGWIEYLQEQKIKISMDGKGRALDNIYIERLWRTVKRDYVYLFPALDGRELHH
;
A
#
# COMPACT_ATOMS: atom_id res chain seq x y z
N MET A 1 46.27 -5.26 9.05
CA MET A 1 46.26 -6.26 7.96
C MET A 1 46.73 -5.70 6.61
N ARG A 2 46.05 -4.74 5.95
CA ARG A 2 46.51 -4.24 4.62
C ARG A 2 47.90 -3.59 4.57
N LYS A 3 48.41 -3.07 5.70
CA LYS A 3 49.76 -2.50 5.82
C LYS A 3 50.89 -3.54 5.80
N MET A 4 50.57 -4.84 5.83
CA MET A 4 51.52 -5.96 5.84
C MET A 4 51.77 -6.58 4.46
N VAL A 5 51.14 -6.04 3.41
CA VAL A 5 51.33 -6.50 2.02
C VAL A 5 52.01 -5.39 1.23
N SER A 6 53.19 -5.67 0.67
CA SER A 6 54.05 -4.71 -0.03
C SER A 6 54.43 -5.20 -1.43
N SER A 7 54.47 -4.29 -2.40
CA SER A 7 54.94 -4.59 -3.77
C SER A 7 56.47 -4.70 -3.88
N ASP A 8 57.20 -4.24 -2.87
CA ASP A 8 58.68 -4.16 -2.86
C ASP A 8 59.35 -5.32 -2.13
N GLU A 9 58.62 -6.38 -1.80
CA GLU A 9 59.17 -7.57 -1.13
C GLU A 9 59.49 -8.71 -2.10
N LYS A 10 60.37 -9.63 -1.66
CA LYS A 10 60.78 -10.83 -2.42
C LYS A 10 59.61 -11.75 -2.78
N LEU A 11 58.51 -11.69 -2.02
CA LEU A 11 57.30 -12.47 -2.26
C LEU A 11 56.33 -11.67 -3.12
N SER A 12 55.70 -12.30 -4.11
CA SER A 12 54.64 -11.63 -4.89
C SER A 12 53.46 -11.26 -3.99
N VAL A 13 52.75 -10.18 -4.33
CA VAL A 13 51.50 -9.76 -3.66
C VAL A 13 50.49 -10.91 -3.55
N ARG A 14 50.48 -11.85 -4.51
CA ARG A 14 49.64 -13.05 -4.48
C ARG A 14 50.02 -13.98 -3.32
N ALA A 15 51.31 -14.30 -3.17
CA ALA A 15 51.80 -15.17 -2.10
C ALA A 15 51.59 -14.53 -0.72
N GLN A 16 51.78 -13.21 -0.61
CA GLN A 16 51.51 -12.48 0.64
C GLN A 16 50.02 -12.48 1.01
N CYS A 17 49.11 -12.31 0.03
CA CYS A 17 47.67 -12.42 0.26
C CYS A 17 47.25 -13.83 0.69
N GLU A 18 47.87 -14.87 0.11
CA GLU A 18 47.61 -16.27 0.45
C GLU A 18 48.09 -16.62 1.87
N LEU A 19 49.30 -16.18 2.25
CA LEU A 19 49.86 -16.34 3.60
C LEU A 19 49.06 -15.63 4.69
N LEU A 20 48.42 -14.50 4.35
CA LEU A 20 47.60 -13.72 5.27
C LEU A 20 46.11 -14.10 5.24
N GLU A 21 45.73 -15.09 4.42
CA GLU A 21 44.34 -15.51 4.21
C GLU A 21 43.41 -14.36 3.75
N ILE A 22 43.95 -13.41 2.98
CA ILE A 22 43.19 -12.27 2.43
C ILE A 22 42.93 -12.49 0.95
N HIS A 23 41.68 -12.31 0.52
CA HIS A 23 41.35 -12.36 -0.91
C HIS A 23 42.01 -11.21 -1.67
N ARG A 24 42.78 -11.53 -2.74
CA ARG A 24 43.57 -10.56 -3.53
C ARG A 24 42.77 -9.34 -4.00
N SER A 25 41.51 -9.52 -4.42
CA SER A 25 40.68 -8.39 -4.86
C SER A 25 40.38 -7.39 -3.73
N GLY A 26 40.32 -7.86 -2.49
CA GLY A 26 40.13 -7.03 -1.30
C GLY A 26 41.37 -6.22 -0.91
N PHE A 27 42.57 -6.60 -1.38
CA PHE A 27 43.80 -5.84 -1.19
C PHE A 27 43.82 -4.58 -2.08
N TYR A 28 43.47 -4.71 -3.36
CA TYR A 28 43.41 -3.59 -4.30
C TYR A 28 42.18 -2.70 -4.11
N TYR A 29 41.15 -3.18 -3.41
CA TYR A 29 39.94 -2.42 -3.15
C TYR A 29 40.21 -1.23 -2.22
N LYS A 30 40.24 -0.02 -2.80
CA LYS A 30 40.18 1.23 -2.05
C LYS A 30 38.71 1.60 -1.82
N PRO A 31 38.27 1.75 -0.56
CA PRO A 31 36.93 2.29 -0.29
C PRO A 31 36.82 3.66 -0.94
N CYS A 32 35.87 3.82 -1.85
CA CYS A 32 35.53 5.12 -2.41
C CYS A 32 34.39 5.70 -1.57
N ALA A 33 34.50 6.97 -1.19
CA ALA A 33 33.38 7.69 -0.60
C ALA A 33 32.22 7.74 -1.59
N GLU A 34 30.99 7.83 -1.08
CA GLU A 34 29.85 8.04 -1.96
C GLU A 34 29.98 9.39 -2.65
N THR A 35 29.50 9.46 -3.90
CA THR A 35 29.48 10.72 -4.64
C THR A 35 28.58 11.73 -3.93
N GLU A 36 28.92 13.03 -3.99
CA GLU A 36 28.09 14.12 -3.45
C GLU A 36 26.61 14.02 -3.89
N GLN A 37 26.37 13.64 -5.15
CA GLN A 37 25.02 13.39 -5.66
C GLN A 37 24.28 12.29 -4.88
N ASN A 38 24.96 11.19 -4.53
CA ASN A 38 24.36 10.13 -3.72
C ASN A 38 24.10 10.61 -2.30
N GLU A 39 24.97 11.43 -1.73
CA GLU A 39 24.74 12.00 -0.40
C GLU A 39 23.51 12.90 -0.37
N GLN A 40 23.32 13.74 -1.39
CA GLN A 40 22.10 14.55 -1.54
C GLN A 40 20.85 13.67 -1.67
N ILE A 41 20.90 12.62 -2.50
CA ILE A 41 19.79 11.66 -2.63
C ILE A 41 19.50 10.97 -1.29
N MET A 42 20.55 10.55 -0.57
CA MET A 42 20.41 9.92 0.74
C MET A 42 19.74 10.85 1.75
N ARG A 43 20.11 12.14 1.79
CA ARG A 43 19.45 13.13 2.67
C ARG A 43 17.95 13.26 2.37
N LEU A 44 17.58 13.41 1.11
CA LEU A 44 16.16 13.49 0.71
C LEU A 44 15.38 12.23 1.09
N MET A 45 15.98 11.05 0.93
CA MET A 45 15.34 9.79 1.33
C MET A 45 15.21 9.66 2.85
N ASP A 46 16.19 10.16 3.61
CA ASP A 46 16.17 10.16 5.08
C ASP A 46 15.04 11.05 5.61
N GLU A 47 14.99 12.30 5.14
CA GLU A 47 13.92 13.25 5.45
C GLU A 47 12.55 12.68 5.13
N ARG A 48 12.42 12.00 3.98
CA ARG A 48 11.17 11.35 3.59
C ARG A 48 10.79 10.18 4.50
N GLN A 49 11.75 9.42 5.02
CA GLN A 49 11.47 8.33 5.96
C GLN A 49 10.99 8.83 7.33
N LEU A 50 11.42 10.02 7.77
CA LEU A 50 10.94 10.63 9.00
C LEU A 50 9.45 10.97 8.93
N ASP A 51 8.98 11.43 7.76
CA ASP A 51 7.56 11.72 7.51
C ASP A 51 6.75 10.47 7.12
N LYS A 52 7.33 9.59 6.30
CA LYS A 52 6.66 8.40 5.73
C LYS A 52 7.48 7.12 5.94
N PRO A 53 7.50 6.56 7.17
CA PRO A 53 8.34 5.40 7.52
C PRO A 53 7.93 4.07 6.83
N THR A 54 6.80 4.05 6.13
CA THR A 54 6.29 2.89 5.38
C THR A 54 6.71 2.90 3.92
N HIS A 55 7.36 3.97 3.43
CA HIS A 55 7.77 4.07 2.03
C HIS A 55 8.93 3.12 1.71
N GLY A 56 8.67 2.14 0.87
CA GLY A 56 9.67 1.24 0.30
C GLY A 56 10.35 1.80 -0.93
N VAL A 57 11.15 0.94 -1.59
CA VAL A 57 12.00 1.31 -2.74
C VAL A 57 11.25 2.00 -3.88
N LEU A 58 10.07 1.49 -4.27
CA LEU A 58 9.32 2.05 -5.40
C LEU A 58 8.67 3.39 -5.04
N GLN A 59 8.08 3.51 -3.85
CA GLN A 59 7.50 4.77 -3.38
C GLN A 59 8.59 5.85 -3.21
N MET A 60 9.78 5.45 -2.78
CA MET A 60 10.92 6.36 -2.69
C MET A 60 11.43 6.77 -4.08
N GLN A 61 11.38 5.87 -5.07
CA GLN A 61 11.68 6.21 -6.46
C GLN A 61 10.68 7.23 -7.02
N ASP A 62 9.38 7.04 -6.76
CA ASP A 62 8.34 7.96 -7.23
C ASP A 62 8.46 9.32 -6.53
N TYR A 63 8.72 9.34 -5.22
CA TYR A 63 9.03 10.57 -4.49
C TYR A 63 10.22 11.31 -5.09
N LEU A 64 11.33 10.63 -5.35
CA LEU A 64 12.51 11.24 -5.97
C LEU A 64 12.19 11.77 -7.38
N ARG A 65 11.35 11.06 -8.14
CA ARG A 65 10.88 11.53 -9.45
C ARG A 65 10.07 12.81 -9.33
N ASP A 66 9.19 12.92 -8.34
CA ASP A 66 8.41 14.14 -8.08
C ASP A 66 9.32 15.32 -7.67
N GLN A 67 10.49 15.04 -7.08
CA GLN A 67 11.55 16.03 -6.84
C GLN A 67 12.42 16.31 -8.09
N GLY A 68 12.05 15.80 -9.27
CA GLY A 68 12.80 15.96 -10.52
C GLY A 68 14.00 15.02 -10.70
N LEU A 69 14.20 14.05 -9.81
CA LEU A 69 15.32 13.12 -9.84
C LEU A 69 14.92 11.77 -10.44
N LEU A 70 15.26 11.55 -11.71
CA LEU A 70 15.02 10.27 -12.40
C LEU A 70 16.07 9.22 -12.02
N ILE A 71 15.78 8.45 -10.98
CA ILE A 71 16.70 7.44 -10.43
C ILE A 71 16.10 6.04 -10.60
N ASN A 72 16.93 5.07 -10.98
CA ASN A 72 16.51 3.67 -11.09
C ASN A 72 16.28 3.06 -9.69
N HIS A 73 15.20 2.29 -9.52
CA HIS A 73 14.88 1.57 -8.28
C HIS A 73 16.03 0.73 -7.70
N LYS A 74 16.94 0.19 -8.53
CA LYS A 74 18.13 -0.54 -8.06
C LYS A 74 19.10 0.37 -7.30
N ARG A 75 19.30 1.61 -7.77
CA ARG A 75 20.14 2.61 -7.10
C ARG A 75 19.49 3.07 -5.80
N VAL A 76 18.18 3.35 -5.80
CA VAL A 76 17.41 3.65 -4.58
C VAL A 76 17.57 2.54 -3.54
N ARG A 77 17.38 1.27 -3.94
CA ARG A 77 17.54 0.12 -3.06
C ARG A 77 18.95 0.02 -2.46
N ARG A 78 19.99 0.26 -3.26
CA ARG A 78 21.38 0.22 -2.81
C ARG A 78 21.64 1.28 -1.74
N LEU A 79 21.19 2.51 -2.00
CA LEU A 79 21.39 3.64 -1.09
C LEU A 79 20.61 3.47 0.21
N LEU A 80 19.34 3.04 0.17
CA LEU A 80 18.57 2.73 1.38
C LEU A 80 19.27 1.67 2.25
N ARG A 81 19.83 0.61 1.63
CA ARG A 81 20.61 -0.41 2.35
C ARG A 81 21.89 0.14 2.97
N LEU A 82 22.57 1.04 2.25
CA LEU A 82 23.80 1.68 2.75
C LEU A 82 23.51 2.56 3.98
N MET A 83 22.36 3.22 4.01
CA MET A 83 21.89 4.01 5.15
C MET A 83 21.29 3.16 6.29
N GLY A 84 21.07 1.86 6.08
CA GLY A 84 20.38 1.00 7.04
C GLY A 84 18.87 1.25 7.15
N LEU A 85 18.27 1.95 6.19
CA LEU A 85 16.84 2.30 6.20
C LEU A 85 16.01 1.14 5.61
N MET A 86 14.98 0.73 6.35
CA MET A 86 14.02 -0.28 5.93
C MET A 86 12.59 0.18 6.21
N ALA A 87 11.73 0.06 5.20
CA ALA A 87 10.31 0.37 5.33
C ALA A 87 9.62 -0.60 6.31
N ILE A 88 8.71 -0.05 7.12
CA ILE A 88 7.90 -0.85 8.04
C ILE A 88 6.80 -1.58 7.24
N TYR A 89 6.85 -2.92 7.22
CA TYR A 89 5.86 -3.76 6.55
C TYR A 89 4.93 -4.48 7.54
N PRO A 90 3.65 -4.68 7.19
CA PRO A 90 2.76 -5.53 7.97
C PRO A 90 3.25 -6.99 7.97
N GLN A 91 3.15 -7.64 9.13
CA GLN A 91 3.33 -9.09 9.24
C GLN A 91 2.09 -9.81 8.68
N ARG A 92 2.29 -11.03 8.16
CA ARG A 92 1.19 -11.84 7.61
C ARG A 92 0.19 -12.17 8.72
N ASN A 93 -1.09 -11.85 8.49
CA ASN A 93 -2.19 -12.31 9.33
C ASN A 93 -2.87 -13.51 8.63
N LEU A 94 -2.84 -14.68 9.27
CA LEU A 94 -3.33 -15.95 8.74
C LEU A 94 -4.64 -16.36 9.41
N SER A 95 -5.66 -15.50 9.40
CA SER A 95 -6.99 -15.90 9.87
C SER A 95 -7.66 -16.80 8.83
N LYS A 96 -7.98 -18.04 9.20
CA LYS A 96 -8.79 -18.96 8.40
C LYS A 96 -10.27 -18.60 8.54
N LEU A 97 -10.91 -18.18 7.45
CA LEU A 97 -12.37 -17.98 7.41
C LEU A 97 -13.10 -19.28 7.02
N GLY A 98 -14.27 -19.48 7.64
CA GLY A 98 -15.13 -20.65 7.49
C GLY A 98 -15.81 -20.79 6.12
N PHE A 99 -16.76 -21.72 6.02
CA PHE A 99 -17.57 -21.94 4.82
C PHE A 99 -18.73 -20.95 4.77
N ALA A 100 -18.89 -20.22 3.65
CA ALA A 100 -20.00 -19.29 3.44
C ALA A 100 -20.96 -19.80 2.36
N SER A 101 -22.25 -19.65 2.61
CA SER A 101 -23.34 -19.71 1.64
C SER A 101 -23.51 -18.34 0.97
N TYR A 102 -23.53 -18.28 -0.36
CA TYR A 102 -23.52 -17.03 -1.12
C TYR A 102 -24.93 -16.43 -1.26
N ILE A 103 -25.09 -15.13 -0.99
CA ILE A 103 -26.34 -14.39 -1.18
C ILE A 103 -26.45 -13.88 -2.63
N HIS A 104 -25.38 -13.29 -3.17
CA HIS A 104 -25.29 -12.88 -4.58
C HIS A 104 -24.08 -13.51 -5.29
N PRO A 105 -24.16 -13.73 -6.62
CA PRO A 105 -23.04 -14.28 -7.38
C PRO A 105 -21.93 -13.24 -7.56
N TYR A 106 -20.72 -13.74 -7.81
CA TYR A 106 -19.57 -12.91 -8.17
C TYR A 106 -19.53 -12.66 -9.69
N LEU A 107 -19.57 -11.40 -10.11
CA LEU A 107 -19.76 -11.01 -11.51
C LEU A 107 -18.48 -10.58 -12.25
N LEU A 108 -17.38 -10.36 -11.53
CA LEU A 108 -16.16 -9.78 -12.09
C LEU A 108 -15.27 -10.84 -12.81
N LYS A 109 -15.64 -12.13 -12.74
CA LYS A 109 -14.84 -13.22 -13.33
C LYS A 109 -14.77 -13.09 -14.85
N GLY A 110 -13.58 -12.87 -15.38
CA GLY A 110 -13.37 -12.73 -16.84
C GLY A 110 -13.89 -11.40 -17.40
N LEU A 111 -14.28 -10.46 -16.55
CA LEU A 111 -14.73 -9.14 -16.97
C LEU A 111 -13.50 -8.28 -17.28
N SER A 112 -13.42 -7.77 -18.52
CA SER A 112 -12.45 -6.73 -18.85
C SER A 112 -13.00 -5.38 -18.39
N ILE A 113 -12.34 -4.79 -17.39
CA ILE A 113 -12.69 -3.48 -16.83
C ILE A 113 -11.80 -2.44 -17.51
N ASN A 114 -12.38 -1.66 -18.43
CA ASN A 114 -11.62 -0.82 -19.37
C ASN A 114 -12.05 0.65 -19.41
N ARG A 115 -13.00 1.05 -18.56
CA ARG A 115 -13.44 2.43 -18.39
C ARG A 115 -13.89 2.70 -16.96
N SER A 116 -13.88 3.97 -16.57
CA SER A 116 -14.44 4.43 -15.30
C SER A 116 -15.95 4.16 -15.20
N ASN A 117 -16.44 3.97 -13.98
CA ASN A 117 -17.82 3.66 -13.62
C ASN A 117 -18.33 2.32 -14.16
N GLN A 118 -17.46 1.44 -14.65
CA GLN A 118 -17.87 0.09 -15.00
C GLN A 118 -18.02 -0.78 -13.74
N VAL A 119 -17.07 -0.69 -12.81
CA VAL A 119 -17.10 -1.44 -11.55
C VAL A 119 -16.62 -0.54 -10.43
N TRP A 120 -17.40 -0.44 -9.37
CA TRP A 120 -16.99 0.11 -8.10
C TRP A 120 -16.83 -1.01 -7.08
N GLU A 121 -15.74 -0.95 -6.31
CA GLU A 121 -15.56 -1.76 -5.09
C GLU A 121 -15.93 -0.93 -3.87
N ILE A 122 -16.68 -1.50 -2.94
CA ILE A 122 -17.01 -0.89 -1.65
C ILE A 122 -16.64 -1.84 -0.51
N ASP A 123 -16.05 -1.26 0.54
CA ASP A 123 -15.69 -1.97 1.74
C ASP A 123 -15.75 -1.04 2.96
N ILE A 124 -15.78 -1.64 4.15
CA ILE A 124 -15.82 -0.94 5.42
C ILE A 124 -14.67 -1.41 6.28
N THR A 125 -14.00 -0.47 6.92
CA THR A 125 -12.90 -0.78 7.81
C THR A 125 -12.99 0.02 9.10
N TYR A 126 -12.59 -0.58 10.23
CA TYR A 126 -12.49 0.14 11.50
C TYR A 126 -11.25 1.03 11.52
N ILE A 127 -11.41 2.28 11.94
CA ILE A 127 -10.32 3.24 12.15
C ILE A 127 -10.15 3.41 13.67
N PRO A 128 -9.08 2.87 14.26
CA PRO A 128 -8.83 3.03 15.68
C PRO A 128 -8.49 4.49 16.02
N MET A 129 -8.99 4.93 17.16
CA MET A 129 -8.68 6.23 17.77
C MET A 129 -8.04 5.99 19.14
N LYS A 130 -7.52 7.05 19.76
CA LYS A 130 -6.99 6.97 21.13
C LYS A 130 -8.03 6.43 22.13
N LYS A 131 -9.31 6.72 21.89
CA LYS A 131 -10.46 6.16 22.62
C LYS A 131 -11.50 5.65 21.63
N GLY A 132 -11.62 4.32 21.52
CA GLY A 132 -12.62 3.68 20.65
C GLY A 132 -12.20 3.62 19.18
N PHE A 133 -13.19 3.53 18.29
CA PHE A 133 -12.99 3.42 16.85
C PHE A 133 -14.21 3.98 16.09
N MET A 134 -14.01 4.29 14.81
CA MET A 134 -15.08 4.62 13.87
C MET A 134 -15.06 3.66 12.68
N TYR A 135 -16.14 3.61 11.91
CA TYR A 135 -16.24 2.87 10.66
C TYR A 135 -16.00 3.80 9.49
N LEU A 136 -15.01 3.48 8.66
CA LEU A 136 -14.75 4.15 7.40
C LEU A 136 -15.27 3.27 6.27
N THR A 137 -16.27 3.78 5.55
CA THR A 137 -16.72 3.21 4.28
C THR A 137 -16.00 3.95 3.15
N ALA A 138 -15.44 3.23 2.17
CA ALA A 138 -14.90 3.85 0.97
C ALA A 138 -15.37 3.10 -0.28
N ILE A 139 -15.51 3.86 -1.36
CA ILE A 139 -15.86 3.36 -2.68
C ILE A 139 -14.72 3.74 -3.62
N ILE A 140 -14.17 2.75 -4.32
CA ILE A 140 -13.10 2.95 -5.30
C ILE A 140 -13.57 2.49 -6.67
N ASP A 141 -13.33 3.32 -7.70
CA ASP A 141 -13.51 2.90 -9.08
C ASP A 141 -12.38 1.97 -9.48
N VAL A 142 -12.75 0.77 -9.93
CA VAL A 142 -11.76 -0.25 -10.26
C VAL A 142 -10.90 0.25 -11.42
N TYR A 143 -11.45 0.75 -12.52
CA TYR A 143 -10.59 1.15 -13.66
C TYR A 143 -9.54 2.23 -13.31
N SER A 144 -9.99 3.36 -12.75
CA SER A 144 -9.16 4.55 -12.53
C SER A 144 -8.36 4.53 -11.22
N ARG A 145 -8.70 3.65 -10.28
CA ARG A 145 -8.20 3.65 -8.88
C ARG A 145 -8.59 4.90 -8.09
N TYR A 146 -9.51 5.70 -8.61
CA TYR A 146 -10.00 6.88 -7.94
C TYR A 146 -10.99 6.51 -6.83
N VAL A 147 -10.80 7.07 -5.63
CA VAL A 147 -11.77 6.94 -4.54
C VAL A 147 -12.95 7.86 -4.85
N VAL A 148 -14.04 7.29 -5.37
CA VAL A 148 -15.21 8.06 -5.82
C VAL A 148 -15.98 8.70 -4.67
N ASN A 149 -15.99 8.05 -3.51
CA ASN A 149 -16.50 8.64 -2.27
C ASN A 149 -16.04 7.86 -1.05
N TRP A 150 -16.13 8.49 0.12
CA TRP A 150 -15.93 7.83 1.41
C TRP A 150 -16.81 8.50 2.47
N GLY A 151 -16.98 7.83 3.61
CA GLY A 151 -17.71 8.37 4.75
C GLY A 151 -17.29 7.69 6.05
N LEU A 152 -17.31 8.47 7.13
CA LEU A 152 -17.07 8.02 8.49
C LEU A 152 -18.39 7.94 9.25
N SER A 153 -18.56 6.87 10.03
CA SER A 153 -19.70 6.70 10.92
C SER A 153 -19.31 6.05 12.23
N ASN A 154 -20.11 6.28 13.27
CA ASN A 154 -20.02 5.58 14.54
C ASN A 154 -20.85 4.28 14.55
N SER A 155 -21.59 3.98 13.47
CA SER A 155 -22.42 2.80 13.33
C SER A 155 -22.03 2.00 12.08
N LEU A 156 -22.20 0.67 12.15
CA LEU A 156 -22.04 -0.26 11.02
C LEU A 156 -23.38 -0.45 10.26
N GLU A 157 -24.40 0.35 10.58
CA GLU A 157 -25.70 0.26 9.93
C GLU A 157 -25.62 0.50 8.41
N ALA A 158 -26.38 -0.29 7.65
CA ALA A 158 -26.43 -0.21 6.19
C ALA A 158 -26.76 1.19 5.66
N LYS A 159 -27.56 1.97 6.41
CA LYS A 159 -27.94 3.34 6.04
C LYS A 159 -26.72 4.26 5.86
N GLU A 160 -25.67 4.02 6.64
CA GLU A 160 -24.45 4.82 6.64
C GLU A 160 -23.69 4.58 5.33
N SER A 161 -23.42 3.33 4.98
CA SER A 161 -22.78 2.98 3.70
C SER A 161 -23.64 3.35 2.49
N LEU A 162 -24.97 3.20 2.60
CA LEU A 162 -25.89 3.58 1.53
C LEU A 162 -25.87 5.09 1.27
N SER A 163 -25.69 5.92 2.32
CA SER A 163 -25.54 7.37 2.16
C SER A 163 -24.28 7.73 1.35
N VAL A 164 -23.18 7.00 1.58
CA VAL A 164 -21.91 7.17 0.84
C VAL A 164 -22.11 6.78 -0.63
N VAL A 165 -22.83 5.69 -0.92
CA VAL A 165 -23.16 5.29 -2.30
C VAL A 165 -24.05 6.32 -2.98
N LYS A 166 -25.11 6.78 -2.31
CA LYS A 166 -26.03 7.81 -2.84
C LYS A 166 -25.28 9.07 -3.25
N ALA A 167 -24.41 9.58 -2.39
CA ALA A 167 -23.59 10.76 -2.68
C ALA A 167 -22.58 10.51 -3.82
N ALA A 168 -22.00 9.31 -3.90
CA ALA A 168 -21.10 8.94 -5.00
C ALA A 168 -21.84 8.94 -6.35
N ILE A 169 -23.01 8.30 -6.40
CA ILE A 169 -23.85 8.24 -7.60
C ILE A 169 -24.29 9.63 -8.03
N GLN A 170 -24.68 10.48 -7.08
CA GLN A 170 -25.07 11.87 -7.40
C GLN A 170 -23.94 12.66 -8.05
N ARG A 171 -22.70 12.43 -7.64
CA ARG A 171 -21.52 13.16 -8.12
C ARG A 171 -20.93 12.58 -9.41
N HIS A 172 -20.92 11.26 -9.55
CA HIS A 172 -20.16 10.56 -10.58
C HIS A 172 -21.03 9.72 -11.54
N GLY A 173 -22.33 9.63 -11.30
CA GLY A 173 -23.23 8.71 -11.99
C GLY A 173 -23.19 7.30 -11.38
N ALA A 174 -24.19 6.48 -11.71
CA ALA A 174 -24.27 5.10 -11.24
C ALA A 174 -23.27 4.20 -11.98
N PRO A 175 -22.56 3.29 -11.28
CA PRO A 175 -21.73 2.29 -11.93
C PRO A 175 -22.58 1.16 -12.53
N GLU A 176 -22.00 0.34 -13.41
CA GLU A 176 -22.68 -0.86 -13.90
C GLU A 176 -22.74 -1.99 -12.86
N ILE A 177 -21.68 -2.11 -12.06
CA ILE A 177 -21.53 -3.14 -11.02
C ILE A 177 -20.99 -2.49 -9.74
N ILE A 178 -21.59 -2.85 -8.59
CA ILE A 178 -20.96 -2.67 -7.29
C ILE A 178 -20.55 -4.04 -6.75
N ASN A 179 -19.28 -4.16 -6.37
CA ASN A 179 -18.71 -5.33 -5.72
C ASN A 179 -18.47 -5.04 -4.23
N SER A 180 -18.94 -5.93 -3.37
CA SER A 180 -18.76 -5.86 -1.92
C SER A 180 -18.51 -7.22 -1.30
N ASP A 181 -18.15 -7.24 -0.01
CA ASP A 181 -18.22 -8.47 0.78
C ASP A 181 -19.69 -8.89 1.04
N GLN A 182 -19.87 -9.99 1.79
CA GLN A 182 -21.19 -10.52 2.17
C GLN A 182 -21.64 -10.03 3.57
N GLY A 183 -21.15 -8.88 4.02
CA GLY A 183 -21.58 -8.27 5.28
C GLY A 183 -23.07 -7.94 5.28
N SER A 184 -23.70 -8.02 6.45
CA SER A 184 -25.15 -7.77 6.62
C SER A 184 -25.58 -6.38 6.13
N GLN A 185 -24.66 -5.42 6.16
CA GLN A 185 -24.87 -4.07 5.65
C GLN A 185 -25.05 -4.00 4.12
N PHE A 186 -24.51 -4.97 3.38
CA PHE A 186 -24.59 -5.04 1.91
C PHE A 186 -25.58 -6.09 1.42
N THR A 187 -26.17 -6.87 2.33
CA THR A 187 -27.16 -7.91 2.01
C THR A 187 -28.56 -7.57 2.52
N CYS A 188 -28.72 -6.43 3.20
CA CYS A 188 -30.02 -6.00 3.71
C CYS A 188 -30.94 -5.52 2.57
N GLN A 189 -32.24 -5.62 2.81
CA GLN A 189 -33.28 -5.31 1.81
C GLN A 189 -33.15 -3.89 1.25
N GLY A 190 -33.03 -2.87 2.10
CA GLY A 190 -32.94 -1.48 1.66
C GLY A 190 -31.69 -1.16 0.81
N TRP A 191 -30.60 -1.91 1.00
CA TRP A 191 -29.42 -1.82 0.14
C TRP A 191 -29.69 -2.42 -1.24
N ILE A 192 -30.22 -3.66 -1.27
CA ILE A 192 -30.51 -4.39 -2.51
C ILE A 192 -31.53 -3.63 -3.36
N GLU A 193 -32.63 -3.18 -2.75
CA GLU A 193 -33.70 -2.45 -3.43
C GLU A 193 -33.17 -1.18 -4.08
N TYR A 194 -32.40 -0.37 -3.34
CA TYR A 194 -31.85 0.87 -3.90
C TYR A 194 -30.90 0.61 -5.09
N LEU A 195 -30.03 -0.41 -5.01
CA LEU A 195 -29.14 -0.73 -6.12
C LEU A 195 -29.90 -1.22 -7.35
N GLN A 196 -30.96 -2.00 -7.15
CA GLN A 196 -31.83 -2.44 -8.24
C GLN A 196 -32.61 -1.28 -8.88
N GLU A 197 -33.10 -0.32 -8.09
CA GLU A 197 -33.73 0.91 -8.59
C GLU A 197 -32.78 1.72 -9.47
N GLN A 198 -31.50 1.78 -9.10
CA GLN A 198 -30.45 2.42 -9.89
C GLN A 198 -29.95 1.56 -11.07
N LYS A 199 -30.54 0.36 -11.28
CA LYS A 199 -30.14 -0.62 -12.31
C LYS A 199 -28.68 -1.08 -12.20
N ILE A 200 -28.13 -1.07 -10.98
CA ILE A 200 -26.77 -1.49 -10.67
C ILE A 200 -26.79 -3.00 -10.41
N LYS A 201 -25.87 -3.75 -11.03
CA LYS A 201 -25.70 -5.18 -10.74
C LYS A 201 -24.92 -5.36 -9.45
N ILE A 202 -25.42 -6.21 -8.57
CA ILE A 202 -24.79 -6.54 -7.30
C ILE A 202 -23.85 -7.73 -7.52
N SER A 203 -22.56 -7.53 -7.22
CA SER A 203 -21.55 -8.58 -7.15
C SER A 203 -21.08 -8.73 -5.71
N MET A 204 -20.90 -9.97 -5.26
CA MET A 204 -20.36 -10.23 -3.93
C MET A 204 -19.17 -11.17 -3.98
N ASP A 205 -18.15 -10.88 -3.18
CA ASP A 205 -16.93 -11.67 -3.14
C ASP A 205 -17.17 -13.08 -2.60
N GLY A 206 -16.34 -14.00 -3.10
CA GLY A 206 -16.33 -15.38 -2.66
C GLY A 206 -14.96 -15.88 -2.23
N LYS A 207 -14.93 -17.08 -1.65
CA LYS A 207 -13.70 -17.66 -1.10
C LYS A 207 -12.61 -17.77 -2.18
N GLY A 208 -11.38 -17.39 -1.82
CA GLY A 208 -10.20 -17.56 -2.66
C GLY A 208 -10.00 -16.48 -3.73
N ARG A 209 -10.80 -15.41 -3.72
CA ARG A 209 -10.72 -14.29 -4.68
C ARG A 209 -10.16 -13.00 -4.09
N ALA A 210 -9.23 -13.14 -3.15
CA ALA A 210 -8.48 -12.02 -2.56
C ALA A 210 -7.74 -11.14 -3.60
N LEU A 211 -7.57 -11.64 -4.83
CA LEU A 211 -6.97 -10.84 -5.90
C LEU A 211 -7.92 -9.76 -6.45
N ASP A 212 -9.21 -9.89 -6.23
CA ASP A 212 -10.20 -9.03 -6.88
C ASP A 212 -10.55 -7.81 -6.00
N ASN A 213 -10.46 -7.90 -4.67
CA ASN A 213 -10.50 -6.76 -3.74
C ASN A 213 -9.14 -6.10 -3.49
N ILE A 214 -8.11 -6.39 -4.31
CA ILE A 214 -6.75 -5.87 -4.07
C ILE A 214 -6.75 -4.35 -3.97
N TYR A 215 -7.59 -3.65 -4.74
CA TYR A 215 -7.53 -2.20 -4.82
C TYR A 215 -8.02 -1.56 -3.53
N ILE A 216 -9.17 -2.00 -3.02
CA ILE A 216 -9.67 -1.51 -1.74
C ILE A 216 -8.83 -2.02 -0.55
N GLU A 217 -8.32 -3.25 -0.58
CA GLU A 217 -7.38 -3.75 0.43
C GLU A 217 -6.07 -2.92 0.45
N ARG A 218 -5.58 -2.54 -0.73
CA ARG A 218 -4.40 -1.69 -0.87
C ARG A 218 -4.68 -0.27 -0.39
N LEU A 219 -5.87 0.26 -0.65
CA LEU A 219 -6.34 1.52 -0.08
C LEU A 219 -6.29 1.47 1.46
N TRP A 220 -6.84 0.41 2.08
CA TRP A 220 -6.78 0.24 3.53
C TRP A 220 -5.37 0.13 4.07
N ARG A 221 -4.49 -0.57 3.34
CA ARG A 221 -3.08 -0.62 3.74
C ARG A 221 -2.50 0.79 3.80
N THR A 222 -2.73 1.62 2.79
CA THR A 222 -2.22 2.99 2.75
C THR A 222 -2.86 3.86 3.85
N VAL A 223 -4.19 3.91 3.94
CA VAL A 223 -4.88 4.72 4.95
C VAL A 223 -4.46 4.33 6.37
N LYS A 224 -4.44 3.03 6.68
CA LYS A 224 -4.16 2.58 8.05
C LYS A 224 -2.68 2.66 8.39
N ARG A 225 -1.79 2.16 7.54
CA ARG A 225 -0.37 2.04 7.86
C ARG A 225 0.37 3.36 7.67
N ASP A 226 0.05 4.09 6.60
CA ASP A 226 0.81 5.28 6.22
C ASP A 226 0.30 6.54 6.95
N TYR A 227 -0.85 6.44 7.64
CA TYR A 227 -1.43 7.54 8.38
C TYR A 227 -1.96 7.12 9.76
N VAL A 228 -3.08 6.39 9.83
CA VAL A 228 -3.83 6.20 11.09
C VAL A 228 -2.99 5.59 12.22
N TYR A 229 -2.13 4.61 11.92
CA TYR A 229 -1.31 3.96 12.96
C TYR A 229 -0.10 4.79 13.39
N LEU A 230 0.34 5.74 12.55
CA LEU A 230 1.42 6.67 12.88
C LEU A 230 0.86 7.89 13.63
N PHE A 231 -0.36 8.30 13.30
CA PHE A 231 -1.04 9.49 13.82
C PHE A 231 -2.45 9.12 14.31
N PRO A 232 -2.56 8.40 15.43
CA PRO A 232 -3.87 8.00 15.95
C PRO A 232 -4.65 9.22 16.42
N ALA A 233 -5.82 9.46 15.83
CA ALA A 233 -6.71 10.56 16.19
C ALA A 233 -7.15 10.49 17.66
N LEU A 234 -7.29 11.65 18.29
CA LEU A 234 -7.74 11.77 19.67
C LEU A 234 -9.23 11.46 19.79
N ASP A 235 -10.03 11.93 18.83
CA ASP A 235 -11.48 11.75 18.77
C ASP A 235 -12.00 11.73 17.32
N GLY A 236 -13.32 11.57 17.16
CA GLY A 236 -13.95 11.49 15.84
C GLY A 236 -13.96 12.79 15.05
N ARG A 237 -13.80 13.97 15.68
CA ARG A 237 -13.74 15.26 14.97
C ARG A 237 -12.43 15.37 14.21
N GLU A 238 -11.33 14.94 14.81
CA GLU A 238 -10.03 14.88 14.14
C GLU A 238 -10.02 13.92 12.94
N LEU A 239 -10.84 12.87 12.94
CA LEU A 239 -10.94 11.97 11.77
C LEU A 239 -11.67 12.60 10.57
N HIS A 240 -12.48 13.65 10.79
CA HIS A 240 -13.19 14.34 9.70
C HIS A 240 -12.34 15.40 8.99
N HIS A 241 -11.18 15.77 9.54
CA HIS A 241 -10.29 16.83 9.06
C HIS A 241 -8.95 16.27 8.58
#